data_AF-A0AAJ1XB80-F1
#
_entry.id   AF-A0AAJ1XB80-F1
#
_cell.length_a   1.000
_cell.length_b   1.000
_cell.length_c   1.000
_cell.angle_alpha   90.00
_cell.angle_beta   90.00
_cell.angle_gamma   90.00
#
_symmetry.space_group_name_H-M   'P 1'
#
loop_
_entity.id
_entity.type
_entity.pdbx_description
1 polymer ?
#
loop_
_entity_poly.entity_id
_entity_poly.type
_entity_poly.pdbx_seq_one_letter_code
_entity_poly.pdbx_strand_id
1 'polypeptide(L)'
;EQMRQTVGRLNAEMGVFSGRQRLIAGAQKAGLLAAGVMAGAAVVAPKVNRAFSYDEQLAHMANTAYGDPSLNAAEDRARRIAGRTEMDRAIRDAIRYGGGTRESASATLNSLLSSGRFNSADSMTIFREAQRAATANQASGDEFAQIAFAANASMGIKPQEMARVFGAATFAGQSGA
;
A
#
# COMPACT_ATOMS: atom_id res chain seq x y z
N GLU A 1 -58.20 -43.56 -30.53
CA GLU A 1 -57.38 -42.33 -30.39
C GLU A 1 -57.31 -41.75 -28.96
N GLN A 2 -57.84 -42.39 -27.92
CA GLN A 2 -57.80 -41.85 -26.55
C GLN A 2 -56.54 -42.19 -25.74
N MET A 3 -55.74 -43.20 -26.12
CA MET A 3 -54.49 -43.52 -25.42
C MET A 3 -53.32 -42.58 -25.74
N ARG A 4 -53.33 -41.91 -26.91
CA ARG A 4 -52.27 -40.95 -27.28
C ARG A 4 -52.42 -39.58 -26.60
N GLN A 5 -53.62 -39.27 -26.10
CA GLN A 5 -53.88 -38.02 -25.37
C GLN A 5 -53.50 -38.12 -23.88
N THR A 6 -53.45 -39.32 -23.31
CA THR A 6 -53.12 -39.53 -21.89
C THR A 6 -51.61 -39.50 -21.64
N VAL A 7 -50.78 -40.02 -22.56
CA VAL A 7 -49.30 -39.92 -22.46
C VAL A 7 -48.77 -38.50 -22.65
N GLY A 8 -49.54 -37.61 -23.28
CA GLY A 8 -49.19 -36.19 -23.38
C GLY A 8 -49.42 -35.39 -22.09
N ARG A 9 -50.31 -35.85 -21.19
CA ARG A 9 -50.62 -35.15 -19.94
C ARG A 9 -49.82 -35.63 -18.73
N LEU A 10 -49.35 -36.89 -18.71
CA LEU A 10 -48.51 -37.35 -17.59
C LEU A 10 -47.06 -36.84 -17.67
N ASN A 11 -46.53 -36.50 -18.86
CA ASN A 11 -45.23 -35.83 -18.98
C ASN A 11 -45.28 -34.34 -18.62
N ALA A 12 -46.47 -33.76 -18.47
CA ALA A 12 -46.64 -32.37 -18.06
C ALA A 12 -46.71 -32.20 -16.53
N GLU A 13 -47.01 -33.26 -15.76
CA GLU A 13 -47.20 -33.15 -14.30
C GLU A 13 -45.97 -33.56 -13.47
N MET A 14 -45.00 -34.28 -14.03
CA MET A 14 -43.74 -34.64 -13.32
C MET A 14 -42.58 -33.66 -13.56
N GLY A 15 -42.83 -32.55 -14.28
CA GLY A 15 -41.79 -31.65 -14.78
C GLY A 15 -41.66 -30.29 -14.08
N VAL A 16 -42.54 -29.92 -13.15
CA VAL A 16 -42.56 -28.57 -12.59
C VAL A 16 -41.81 -28.52 -11.25
N PHE A 17 -40.52 -28.87 -11.29
CA PHE A 17 -39.59 -28.23 -10.36
C PHE A 17 -39.50 -26.77 -10.78
N SER A 18 -40.12 -25.89 -10.00
CA SER A 18 -40.09 -24.44 -10.18
C SER A 18 -38.64 -23.99 -10.46
N GLY A 19 -38.44 -23.05 -11.38
CA GLY A 19 -37.09 -22.57 -11.73
C GLY A 19 -36.24 -22.16 -10.52
N ARG A 20 -36.87 -21.81 -9.39
CA ARG A 20 -36.23 -21.56 -8.10
C ARG A 20 -35.62 -22.82 -7.46
N GLN A 21 -36.27 -23.97 -7.51
CA GLN A 21 -35.71 -25.22 -6.96
C GLN A 21 -34.55 -25.75 -7.80
N ARG A 22 -34.58 -25.56 -9.13
CA ARG A 22 -33.42 -25.89 -9.99
C ARG A 22 -32.24 -24.93 -9.77
N LEU A 23 -32.50 -23.66 -9.47
CA LEU A 23 -31.49 -22.69 -9.03
C LEU A 23 -30.87 -23.07 -7.68
N ILE A 24 -31.69 -23.48 -6.70
CA ILE A 24 -31.21 -23.90 -5.38
C ILE A 24 -30.42 -25.22 -5.47
N ALA A 25 -30.89 -26.20 -6.24
CA ALA A 25 -30.16 -27.45 -6.46
C ALA A 25 -28.87 -27.24 -7.29
N GLY A 26 -28.88 -26.29 -8.23
CA GLY A 26 -27.70 -25.87 -8.99
C GLY A 26 -26.68 -25.13 -8.11
N ALA A 27 -27.15 -24.29 -7.19
CA ALA A 27 -26.31 -23.61 -6.20
C ALA A 27 -25.67 -24.58 -5.20
N GLN A 28 -26.41 -25.62 -4.77
CA GLN A 28 -25.86 -26.69 -3.93
C GLN A 28 -24.76 -27.51 -4.63
N LYS A 29 -24.82 -27.68 -5.97
CA LYS A 29 -23.76 -28.34 -6.74
C LYS A 29 -22.61 -27.39 -7.14
N ALA A 30 -22.88 -26.10 -7.34
CA ALA A 30 -21.87 -25.08 -7.59
C ALA A 30 -21.10 -24.65 -6.32
N GLY A 31 -21.60 -25.02 -5.13
CA GLY A 31 -20.90 -24.83 -3.85
C GLY A 31 -19.56 -25.55 -3.74
N LEU A 32 -19.28 -26.53 -4.60
CA LEU A 32 -18.01 -27.28 -4.60
C LEU A 32 -16.89 -26.61 -5.42
N LEU A 33 -17.21 -25.71 -6.35
CA LEU A 33 -16.19 -24.88 -7.01
C LEU A 33 -15.76 -23.68 -6.14
N ALA A 34 -16.57 -23.30 -5.14
CA ALA A 34 -16.23 -22.26 -4.17
C ALA A 34 -15.52 -22.80 -2.91
N ALA A 35 -15.49 -24.11 -2.67
CA ALA A 35 -14.82 -24.71 -1.53
C ALA A 35 -13.27 -24.62 -1.63
N GLY A 36 -12.72 -24.64 -2.85
CA GLY A 36 -11.28 -24.44 -3.07
C GLY A 36 -10.83 -22.99 -2.87
N VAL A 37 -11.72 -22.02 -3.10
CA VAL A 37 -11.42 -20.60 -2.84
C VAL A 37 -11.55 -20.29 -1.35
N MET A 38 -12.48 -20.86 -0.58
CA MET A 38 -12.60 -20.50 0.84
C MET A 38 -11.43 -20.99 1.71
N ALA A 39 -10.95 -22.23 1.49
CA ALA A 39 -9.78 -22.73 2.23
C ALA A 39 -8.48 -22.01 1.79
N GLY A 40 -8.34 -21.68 0.50
CA GLY A 40 -7.22 -20.88 -0.02
C GLY A 40 -7.29 -19.40 0.37
N ALA A 41 -8.48 -18.80 0.40
CA ALA A 41 -8.72 -17.40 0.73
C ALA A 41 -8.33 -17.10 2.18
N ALA A 42 -8.65 -17.99 3.13
CA ALA A 42 -8.29 -17.78 4.53
C ALA A 42 -6.76 -17.69 4.74
N VAL A 43 -5.96 -18.46 3.99
CA VAL A 43 -4.49 -18.44 4.10
C VAL A 43 -3.84 -17.29 3.33
N VAL A 44 -4.49 -16.76 2.28
CA VAL A 44 -3.97 -15.59 1.53
C VAL A 44 -4.52 -14.25 2.03
N ALA A 45 -5.68 -14.24 2.70
CA ALA A 45 -6.35 -13.02 3.16
C ALA A 45 -5.44 -12.08 3.97
N PRO A 46 -4.61 -12.55 4.92
CA PRO A 46 -3.72 -11.65 5.65
C PRO A 46 -2.70 -10.93 4.75
N LYS A 47 -2.20 -11.61 3.71
CA LYS A 47 -1.22 -11.04 2.78
C LYS A 47 -1.89 -10.05 1.83
N VAL A 48 -3.08 -10.40 1.33
CA VAL A 48 -3.90 -9.55 0.47
C VAL A 48 -4.30 -8.27 1.21
N ASN A 49 -4.76 -8.38 2.45
CA ASN A 49 -5.13 -7.23 3.27
C ASN A 49 -3.94 -6.29 3.50
N ARG A 50 -2.74 -6.81 3.78
CA ARG A 50 -1.53 -5.98 3.91
C ARG A 50 -1.17 -5.26 2.62
N ALA A 51 -1.33 -5.91 1.47
CA ALA A 51 -1.10 -5.27 0.17
C ALA A 51 -2.09 -4.10 -0.06
N PHE A 52 -3.38 -4.31 0.21
CA PHE A 52 -4.38 -3.26 0.11
C PHE A 52 -4.12 -2.10 1.07
N SER A 53 -3.83 -2.37 2.34
CA SER A 53 -3.52 -1.33 3.33
C SER A 53 -2.29 -0.51 2.94
N TYR A 54 -1.28 -1.15 2.35
CA TYR A 54 -0.10 -0.44 1.84
C TYR A 54 -0.42 0.41 0.61
N ASP A 55 -1.18 -0.14 -0.35
CA ASP A 55 -1.57 0.60 -1.55
C ASP A 55 -2.43 1.83 -1.22
N GLU A 56 -3.26 1.72 -0.18
CA GLU A 56 -4.06 2.80 0.40
C GLU A 56 -3.17 3.87 1.06
N GLN A 57 -2.19 3.47 1.89
CA GLN A 57 -1.22 4.40 2.48
C GLN A 57 -0.44 5.17 1.40
N LEU A 58 0.05 4.48 0.37
CA LEU A 58 0.72 5.13 -0.76
C LEU A 58 -0.19 6.12 -1.47
N ALA A 59 -1.47 5.78 -1.65
CA ALA A 59 -2.43 6.68 -2.27
C ALA A 59 -2.64 7.94 -1.42
N HIS A 60 -2.77 7.81 -0.10
CA HIS A 60 -2.86 8.96 0.80
C HIS A 60 -1.61 9.83 0.75
N MET A 61 -0.42 9.23 0.83
CA MET A 61 0.84 9.96 0.73
C MET A 61 0.96 10.72 -0.59
N ALA A 62 0.63 10.07 -1.72
CA ALA A 62 0.69 10.71 -3.02
C ALA A 62 -0.33 11.85 -3.16
N ASN A 63 -1.51 11.69 -2.57
CA ASN A 63 -2.52 12.74 -2.56
C ASN A 63 -2.04 13.98 -1.80
N THR A 64 -1.33 13.79 -0.70
CA THR A 64 -0.74 14.88 0.10
C THR A 64 0.45 15.53 -0.61
N ALA A 65 1.36 14.72 -1.16
CA ALA A 65 2.64 15.20 -1.67
C ALA A 65 2.58 15.77 -3.09
N TYR A 66 1.70 15.26 -3.95
CA TYR A 66 1.69 15.59 -5.38
C TYR A 66 0.43 16.32 -5.83
N GLY A 67 -0.50 16.62 -4.92
CA GLY A 67 -1.69 17.37 -5.26
C GLY A 67 -1.38 18.79 -5.70
N ASP A 68 -1.96 19.20 -6.82
CA ASP A 68 -1.75 20.54 -7.37
C ASP A 68 -3.07 21.14 -7.89
N PRO A 69 -3.60 22.19 -7.24
CA PRO A 69 -4.85 22.82 -7.67
C PRO A 69 -4.70 23.62 -8.97
N SER A 70 -3.48 23.88 -9.45
CA SER A 70 -3.24 24.61 -10.71
C SER A 70 -3.35 23.71 -11.95
N LEU A 71 -3.26 22.40 -11.78
CA LEU A 71 -3.34 21.43 -12.87
C LEU A 71 -4.79 21.05 -13.18
N ASN A 72 -5.06 20.62 -14.41
CA ASN A 72 -6.35 20.04 -14.71
C ASN A 72 -6.51 18.64 -14.06
N ALA A 73 -7.74 18.15 -13.96
CA ALA A 73 -8.03 16.90 -13.27
C ALA A 73 -7.30 15.67 -13.84
N ALA A 74 -6.99 15.66 -15.15
CA ALA A 74 -6.26 14.55 -15.77
C ALA A 74 -4.76 14.62 -15.45
N GLU A 75 -4.17 15.82 -15.51
CA GLU A 75 -2.77 16.08 -15.17
C GLU A 75 -2.48 15.83 -13.70
N ASP A 76 -3.31 16.36 -12.80
CA ASP A 76 -3.18 16.15 -11.35
C ASP A 76 -3.29 14.66 -11.01
N ARG A 77 -4.25 13.94 -11.62
CA ARG A 77 -4.38 12.49 -11.45
C ARG A 77 -3.14 11.75 -11.95
N ALA A 78 -2.63 12.09 -13.14
CA ALA A 78 -1.43 11.46 -13.69
C ALA A 78 -0.22 11.68 -12.79
N ARG A 79 -0.06 12.90 -12.26
CA ARG A 79 1.01 13.26 -11.33
C ARG A 79 0.94 12.46 -10.03
N ARG A 80 -0.24 12.31 -9.43
CA ARG A 80 -0.44 11.48 -8.21
C ARG A 80 -0.14 10.01 -8.47
N ILE A 81 -0.51 9.46 -9.63
CA ILE A 81 -0.21 8.06 -9.99
C ILE A 81 1.30 7.86 -10.18
N ALA A 82 1.97 8.79 -10.86
CA ALA A 82 3.42 8.77 -10.99
C ALA A 82 4.10 8.86 -9.61
N GLY A 83 3.62 9.77 -8.75
CA GLY A 83 4.08 9.92 -7.38
C GLY A 83 3.94 8.66 -6.52
N ARG A 84 2.80 7.94 -6.60
CA ARG A 84 2.64 6.63 -5.93
C ARG A 84 3.70 5.63 -6.38
N THR A 85 3.98 5.59 -7.69
CA THR A 85 4.96 4.65 -8.26
C THR A 85 6.38 5.01 -7.81
N GLU A 86 6.70 6.30 -7.77
CA GLU A 86 7.97 6.80 -7.26
C GLU A 86 8.15 6.47 -5.77
N MET A 87 7.13 6.72 -4.94
CA MET A 87 7.11 6.38 -3.52
C MET A 87 7.31 4.90 -3.27
N ASP A 88 6.57 4.03 -3.96
CA ASP A 88 6.70 2.57 -3.82
C ASP A 88 8.12 2.12 -4.18
N ARG A 89 8.68 2.66 -5.27
CA ARG A 89 10.06 2.37 -5.66
C ARG A 89 11.04 2.83 -4.59
N ALA A 90 10.89 4.06 -4.08
CA ALA A 90 11.75 4.62 -3.05
C ALA A 90 11.71 3.76 -1.78
N ILE A 91 10.52 3.36 -1.32
CA ILE A 91 10.36 2.48 -0.14
C ILE A 91 11.03 1.13 -0.37
N ARG A 92 10.80 0.49 -1.52
CA ARG A 92 11.42 -0.82 -1.83
C ARG A 92 12.93 -0.74 -1.92
N ASP A 93 13.45 0.30 -2.56
CA ASP A 93 14.90 0.52 -2.69
C ASP A 93 15.52 0.81 -1.31
N ALA A 94 14.86 1.66 -0.50
CA ALA A 94 15.30 1.96 0.85
C ALA A 94 15.34 0.71 1.75
N ILE A 95 14.34 -0.16 1.67
CA ILE A 95 14.33 -1.44 2.40
C ILE A 95 15.42 -2.38 1.90
N ARG A 96 15.64 -2.43 0.58
CA ARG A 96 16.66 -3.29 -0.03
C ARG A 96 18.07 -2.92 0.41
N TYR A 97 18.39 -1.62 0.44
CA TYR A 97 19.75 -1.14 0.70
C TYR A 97 19.97 -0.67 2.13
N GLY A 98 18.91 -0.32 2.84
CA GLY A 98 18.93 0.27 4.17
C GLY A 98 17.94 -0.38 5.11
N GLY A 99 17.54 -1.64 4.87
CA GLY A 99 16.85 -2.50 5.82
C GLY A 99 15.47 -2.02 6.31
N GLY A 100 15.00 -2.66 7.38
CA GLY A 100 13.72 -2.36 8.01
C GLY A 100 12.51 -3.02 7.35
N THR A 101 11.32 -2.53 7.68
CA THR A 101 10.03 -3.06 7.20
C THR A 101 9.35 -2.07 6.27
N ARG A 102 8.38 -2.56 5.50
CA ARG A 102 7.56 -1.69 4.64
C ARG A 102 6.77 -0.68 5.45
N GLU A 103 6.25 -1.11 6.59
CA GLU A 103 5.47 -0.30 7.51
C GLU A 103 6.31 0.83 8.10
N SER A 104 7.49 0.52 8.65
CA SER A 104 8.39 1.53 9.21
C SER A 104 8.90 2.52 8.15
N ALA A 105 9.27 2.02 6.97
CA ALA A 105 9.71 2.86 5.86
C ALA A 105 8.61 3.80 5.35
N SER A 106 7.37 3.31 5.27
CA SER A 106 6.21 4.11 4.86
C SER A 106 5.89 5.19 5.88
N ALA A 107 5.99 4.88 7.18
CA ALA A 107 5.79 5.85 8.27
C ALA A 107 6.79 7.01 8.18
N THR A 108 8.08 6.70 8.00
CA THR A 108 9.14 7.72 7.85
C THR A 108 8.93 8.60 6.63
N LEU A 109 8.63 8.01 5.48
CA LEU A 109 8.37 8.78 4.27
C LEU A 109 7.13 9.66 4.42
N ASN A 110 6.05 9.13 5.02
CA ASN A 110 4.85 9.92 5.31
C ASN A 110 5.15 11.09 6.25
N SER A 111 5.95 10.88 7.31
CA SER A 111 6.37 11.95 8.23
C SER A 111 7.08 13.08 7.49
N LEU A 112 8.04 12.74 6.62
CA LEU A 112 8.77 13.73 5.82
C LEU A 112 7.85 14.53 4.89
N LEU A 113 6.98 13.86 4.15
CA LEU A 113 6.06 14.50 3.20
C LEU A 113 4.98 15.34 3.90
N SER A 114 4.40 14.80 4.98
CA SER A 114 3.35 15.47 5.75
C SER A 114 3.85 16.68 6.54
N SER A 115 5.16 16.77 6.78
CA SER A 115 5.76 17.89 7.52
C SER A 115 5.59 19.24 6.83
N GLY A 116 5.37 19.27 5.52
CA GLY A 116 5.31 20.49 4.69
C GLY A 116 6.63 21.26 4.60
N ARG A 117 7.72 20.76 5.21
CA ARG A 117 9.03 21.43 5.28
C ARG A 117 9.86 21.24 4.01
N PHE A 118 9.63 20.13 3.33
CA PHE A 118 10.37 19.72 2.14
C PHE A 118 9.38 19.46 1.01
N ASN A 119 9.77 19.75 -0.22
CA ASN A 119 9.03 19.26 -1.38
C ASN A 119 9.19 17.73 -1.50
N SER A 120 8.41 17.10 -2.39
CA SER A 120 8.39 15.65 -2.55
C SER A 120 9.77 15.07 -2.90
N ALA A 121 10.51 15.71 -3.81
CA ALA A 121 11.83 15.23 -4.24
C ALA A 121 12.87 15.31 -3.12
N ASP A 122 12.87 16.41 -2.37
CA ASP A 122 13.72 16.59 -1.20
C ASP A 122 13.36 15.59 -0.10
N SER A 123 12.06 15.35 0.13
CA SER A 123 11.60 14.33 1.07
C SER A 123 12.09 12.93 0.70
N MET A 124 12.05 12.54 -0.59
CA MET A 124 12.59 11.26 -1.06
C MET A 124 14.09 11.16 -0.84
N THR A 125 14.82 12.26 -1.04
CA THR A 125 16.27 12.32 -0.83
C THR A 125 16.61 12.11 0.64
N ILE A 126 15.95 12.83 1.54
CA ILE A 126 16.15 12.71 2.98
C ILE A 126 15.76 11.32 3.46
N PHE A 127 14.62 10.79 3.00
CA PHE A 127 14.13 9.45 3.34
C PHE A 127 15.16 8.35 3.06
N ARG A 128 15.81 8.41 1.89
CA ARG A 128 16.83 7.42 1.51
C ARG A 128 18.02 7.44 2.45
N GLU A 129 18.53 8.62 2.76
CA GLU A 129 19.68 8.77 3.66
C GLU A 129 19.31 8.42 5.11
N ALA A 130 18.08 8.76 5.53
CA ALA A 130 17.56 8.43 6.85
C ALA A 130 17.47 6.90 7.04
N GLN A 131 16.97 6.15 6.04
CA GLN A 131 16.92 4.69 6.15
C GLN A 131 18.29 4.03 6.17
N ARG A 132 19.25 4.54 5.40
CA ARG A 132 20.63 4.06 5.47
C ARG A 132 21.24 4.28 6.85
N ALA A 133 21.07 5.49 7.39
CA ALA A 133 21.57 5.82 8.72
C ALA A 133 20.87 5.01 9.82
N ALA A 134 19.55 4.84 9.74
CA ALA A 134 18.75 4.03 10.65
C ALA A 134 19.26 2.59 10.75
N THR A 135 19.46 1.93 9.60
CA THR A 135 19.98 0.56 9.60
C THR A 135 21.43 0.47 10.04
N ALA A 136 22.28 1.44 9.68
CA ALA A 136 23.66 1.47 10.15
C ALA A 136 23.76 1.58 11.68
N ASN A 137 22.78 2.26 12.31
CA ASN A 137 22.78 2.55 13.74
C ASN A 137 21.81 1.70 14.56
N GLN A 138 21.12 0.73 13.94
CA GLN A 138 20.04 -0.05 14.57
C GLN A 138 18.97 0.84 15.23
N ALA A 139 18.66 1.97 14.59
CA ALA A 139 17.68 2.96 15.03
C ALA A 139 16.52 3.04 14.04
N SER A 140 15.53 3.88 14.33
CA SER A 140 14.37 4.09 13.45
C SER A 140 14.63 5.17 12.41
N GLY A 141 14.04 5.01 11.21
CA GLY A 141 14.05 6.05 10.18
C GLY A 141 13.42 7.36 10.66
N ASP A 142 12.40 7.26 11.52
CA ASP A 142 11.69 8.41 12.09
C ASP A 142 12.60 9.29 12.94
N GLU A 143 13.51 8.71 13.72
CA GLU A 143 14.50 9.48 14.49
C GLU A 143 15.39 10.31 13.58
N PHE A 144 15.84 9.74 12.45
CA PHE A 144 16.62 10.48 11.46
C PHE A 144 15.78 11.51 10.69
N ALA A 145 14.49 11.28 10.48
CA ALA A 145 13.59 12.30 9.96
C ALA A 145 13.45 13.49 10.94
N GLN A 146 13.34 13.23 12.25
CA GLN A 146 13.33 14.28 13.27
C GLN A 146 14.65 15.07 13.30
N ILE A 147 15.79 14.39 13.17
CA ILE A 147 17.10 15.04 13.02
C ILE A 147 17.10 15.96 11.78
N ALA A 148 16.56 15.50 10.65
CA ALA A 148 16.46 16.32 9.44
C ALA A 148 15.57 17.56 9.65
N PHE A 149 14.43 17.42 10.34
CA PHE A 149 13.58 18.56 10.69
C PHE A 149 14.32 19.57 11.57
N ALA A 150 15.03 19.08 12.60
CA ALA A 150 15.79 19.93 13.50
C ALA A 150 16.95 20.64 12.79
N ALA A 151 17.70 19.94 11.95
CA ALA A 151 18.82 20.50 11.20
C ALA A 151 18.38 21.53 10.15
N ASN A 152 17.26 21.27 9.47
CA ASN A 152 16.70 22.23 8.54
C ASN A 152 16.17 23.48 9.27
N ALA A 153 15.46 23.31 10.38
CA ALA A 153 14.88 24.42 11.14
C ALA A 153 15.93 25.29 11.85
N SER A 154 16.97 24.68 12.43
CA SER A 154 17.97 25.41 13.23
C SER A 154 19.13 25.97 12.42
N MET A 155 19.58 25.24 11.39
CA MET A 155 20.79 25.57 10.65
C MET A 155 20.54 25.81 9.15
N GLY A 156 19.31 25.66 8.67
CA GLY A 156 18.98 25.84 7.25
C GLY A 156 19.64 24.80 6.34
N ILE A 157 20.02 23.62 6.88
CA ILE A 157 20.72 22.61 6.09
C ILE A 157 19.83 22.09 4.97
N LYS A 158 20.46 21.94 3.79
CA LYS A 158 19.78 21.48 2.59
C LYS A 158 19.57 19.96 2.61
N PRO A 159 18.49 19.46 1.99
CA PRO A 159 18.20 18.03 1.87
C PRO A 159 19.39 17.20 1.35
N GLN A 160 20.16 17.74 0.41
CA GLN A 160 21.32 17.07 -0.20
C GLN A 160 22.51 16.89 0.77
N GLU A 161 22.52 17.62 1.89
CA GLU A 161 23.58 17.57 2.89
C GLU A 161 23.20 16.69 4.09
N MET A 162 21.98 16.13 4.12
CA MET A 162 21.47 15.40 5.29
C MET A 162 22.26 14.14 5.62
N ALA A 163 22.86 13.47 4.64
CA ALA A 163 23.75 12.34 4.90
C ALA A 163 24.89 12.70 5.86
N ARG A 164 25.47 13.92 5.72
CA ARG A 164 26.54 14.40 6.61
C ARG A 164 26.01 14.72 8.00
N VAL A 165 24.83 15.33 8.07
CA VAL A 165 24.15 15.61 9.34
C VAL A 165 23.89 14.32 10.10
N PHE A 166 23.37 13.28 9.44
CA PHE A 166 23.09 12.00 10.08
C PHE A 166 24.36 11.31 10.59
N GLY A 167 25.45 11.36 9.82
CA GLY A 167 26.76 10.88 10.27
C GLY A 167 27.28 11.65 11.49
N ALA A 168 27.18 12.98 11.47
CA ALA A 168 27.60 13.82 12.59
C ALA A 168 26.73 13.59 13.85
N ALA A 169 25.41 13.49 13.69
CA ALA A 169 24.48 13.22 14.78
C ALA A 169 24.74 11.85 15.41
N THR A 170 25.00 10.83 14.59
CA THR A 170 25.40 9.50 15.04
C THR A 170 26.69 9.55 15.86
N PHE A 171 27.73 10.20 15.32
CA PHE A 171 29.03 10.31 15.99
C PHE A 171 28.93 11.06 17.32
N ALA A 172 28.19 12.18 17.33
CA ALA A 172 27.96 12.96 18.54
C ALA A 172 27.21 12.14 19.62
N GLY A 173 26.18 11.38 19.21
CA GLY A 173 25.45 10.48 20.11
C GLY A 173 26.31 9.37 20.70
N GLN A 174 27.18 8.75 19.88
CA GLN A 174 28.10 7.71 20.36
C GLN A 174 29.23 8.25 21.25
N SER A 175 29.71 9.47 20.98
CA SER A 175 30.84 10.06 21.72
C SER A 175 30.43 10.70 23.05
N GLY A 176 29.15 10.98 23.24
CA GLY A 176 28.60 11.52 24.49
C GLY A 176 28.01 10.46 25.43
N ALA A 177 28.01 9.18 25.02
CA ALA A 177 27.49 8.04 25.78
C ALA A 177 28.58 7.37 26.63
#